data_AF-A0A9D9NNF7-F1
#
_entry.id   AF-A0A9D9NNF7-F1
#
_cell.length_a   1.000
_cell.length_b   1.000
_cell.length_c   1.000
_cell.angle_alpha   90.00
_cell.angle_beta   90.00
_cell.angle_gamma   90.00
#
_symmetry.space_group_name_H-M   'P 1'
#
loop_
_entity.id
_entity.type
_entity.pdbx_description
1 polymer ?
#
loop_
_entity_poly.entity_id
_entity_poly.type
_entity_poly.pdbx_seq_one_letter_code
_entity_poly.pdbx_strand_id
1 'polypeptide(L)'
;MKVSARIFCCLAAFAAAACNDVAFIEDFLPEVPDIVLDAENSSAVIEFEADNWDIAGVRNEISYINATIFDLEGRETGTDFRLEGLGKMVYDLDWYSFSIGRDAPDRLEITLTENLLDYPVYLEMRVGNEFEAKTMKLTLGPTPKYEIESVEYRWEDFRWSGDVPDFQELMLKEVFTVDNSTGGEALEVTVRPYSDVWREIAFMDETGTTQSDFLHIFGDRPPLISIPEVSGGQPVPGGPEVEFSLEPQLLDCGLDPEHVETAVVGPGLVRDIHVYLEVETFSVPYTVTAKSPFSGKTRGFSGLLVSTLPRGCLVLPLEPSAP
;
A
#
# COMPACT_ATOMS: atom_id res chain seq x y z
N MET A 1 29.04 -47.33 71.82
CA MET A 1 29.06 -46.48 70.61
C MET A 1 28.27 -47.14 69.47
N LYS A 2 26.94 -47.08 69.48
CA LYS A 2 26.09 -47.54 68.34
C LYS A 2 24.89 -46.62 68.07
N VAL A 3 24.78 -45.51 68.80
CA VAL A 3 23.65 -44.56 68.73
C VAL A 3 23.97 -43.33 67.86
N SER A 4 25.25 -42.96 67.67
CA SER A 4 25.61 -41.79 66.85
C SER A 4 25.52 -42.06 65.34
N ALA A 5 25.74 -43.29 64.87
CA ALA A 5 25.73 -43.60 63.43
C ALA A 5 24.32 -43.57 62.82
N ARG A 6 23.28 -43.94 63.57
CA ARG A 6 21.90 -43.93 63.07
C ARG A 6 21.30 -42.52 62.99
N ILE A 7 21.62 -41.66 63.94
CA ILE A 7 21.19 -40.24 63.93
C ILE A 7 21.91 -39.49 62.79
N PHE A 8 23.19 -39.78 62.55
CA PHE A 8 23.95 -39.19 61.46
C PHE A 8 23.46 -39.64 60.07
N CYS A 9 23.07 -40.91 59.90
CA CYS A 9 22.48 -41.37 58.64
C CYS A 9 21.08 -40.79 58.37
N CYS A 10 20.26 -40.54 59.41
CA CYS A 10 18.97 -39.87 59.23
C CYS A 10 19.14 -38.38 58.90
N LEU A 11 20.08 -37.66 59.53
CA LEU A 11 20.39 -36.27 59.18
C LEU A 11 21.02 -36.14 57.79
N ALA A 12 21.86 -37.09 57.36
CA ALA A 12 22.41 -37.11 56.01
C ALA A 12 21.35 -37.43 54.94
N ALA A 13 20.36 -38.27 55.25
CA ALA A 13 19.23 -38.55 54.36
C ALA A 13 18.26 -37.36 54.26
N PHE A 14 18.03 -36.62 55.35
CA PHE A 14 17.26 -35.37 55.32
C PHE A 14 18.01 -34.23 54.61
N ALA A 15 19.34 -34.14 54.74
CA ALA A 15 20.17 -33.18 54.01
C ALA A 15 20.29 -33.50 52.52
N ALA A 16 20.29 -34.79 52.13
CA ALA A 16 20.28 -35.20 50.73
C ALA A 16 18.90 -35.04 50.07
N ALA A 17 17.81 -35.10 50.83
CA ALA A 17 16.46 -34.79 50.36
C ALA A 17 16.15 -33.28 50.31
N ALA A 18 16.86 -32.45 51.09
CA ALA A 18 16.76 -30.99 51.08
C ALA A 18 17.62 -30.31 49.98
N CYS A 19 18.38 -31.08 49.20
CA CYS A 19 19.14 -30.58 48.04
C CYS A 19 18.45 -30.85 46.69
N ASN A 20 17.27 -31.48 46.70
CA ASN A 20 16.35 -31.45 45.57
C ASN A 20 15.19 -30.55 45.97
N ASP A 21 15.45 -29.24 46.05
CA ASP A 21 14.42 -28.28 45.66
C ASP A 21 14.10 -28.63 44.21
N VAL A 22 13.14 -29.54 44.01
CA VAL A 22 12.36 -29.53 42.78
C VAL A 22 11.69 -28.17 42.85
N ALA A 23 12.35 -27.16 42.28
CA ALA A 23 11.77 -25.84 42.11
C ALA A 23 10.40 -26.11 41.50
N PHE A 24 9.35 -25.88 42.28
CA PHE A 24 8.00 -26.07 41.83
C PHE A 24 7.78 -24.96 40.81
N ILE A 25 8.02 -25.27 39.55
CA ILE A 25 7.73 -24.35 38.45
C ILE A 25 6.21 -24.38 38.35
N GLU A 26 5.59 -23.32 38.85
CA GLU A 26 4.17 -23.09 38.64
C GLU A 26 3.94 -22.99 37.14
N ASP A 27 3.05 -23.84 36.63
CA ASP A 27 2.62 -23.78 35.24
C ASP A 27 1.81 -22.50 35.06
N PHE A 28 2.39 -21.52 34.37
CA PHE A 28 1.79 -20.21 34.21
C PHE A 28 0.65 -20.15 33.19
N LEU A 29 0.52 -21.14 32.29
CA LEU A 29 -0.50 -21.14 31.24
C LEU A 29 -0.90 -22.57 30.85
N PRO A 30 -1.63 -23.30 31.71
CA PRO A 30 -1.91 -24.73 31.53
C PRO A 30 -2.63 -25.04 30.21
N GLU A 31 -3.54 -24.17 29.80
CA GLU A 31 -4.21 -24.22 28.51
C GLU A 31 -3.67 -23.10 27.61
N VAL A 32 -3.08 -23.47 26.48
CA VAL A 32 -2.52 -22.52 25.52
C VAL A 32 -3.62 -22.14 24.52
N PRO A 33 -4.09 -20.88 24.50
CA PRO A 33 -5.14 -20.47 23.59
C PRO A 33 -4.64 -20.30 22.16
N ASP A 34 -5.53 -20.58 21.20
CA ASP A 34 -5.40 -20.11 19.82
C ASP A 34 -6.11 -18.76 19.71
N ILE A 35 -5.40 -17.73 19.24
CA ILE A 35 -5.88 -16.35 19.21
C ILE A 35 -6.22 -15.97 17.78
N VAL A 36 -7.44 -15.50 17.56
CA VAL A 36 -7.90 -14.99 16.27
C VAL A 36 -8.47 -13.62 16.50
N LEU A 37 -7.87 -12.60 15.87
CA LEU A 37 -8.31 -11.22 15.93
C LEU A 37 -8.71 -10.75 14.53
N ASP A 38 -9.77 -9.98 14.43
CA ASP A 38 -10.25 -9.37 13.18
C ASP A 38 -10.88 -8.01 13.45
N ALA A 39 -11.55 -7.43 12.47
CA ALA A 39 -12.16 -6.11 12.59
C ALA A 39 -13.31 -6.09 13.62
N GLU A 40 -14.00 -7.22 13.81
CA GLU A 40 -15.11 -7.38 14.74
C GLU A 40 -14.63 -7.70 16.17
N ASN A 41 -13.52 -8.44 16.29
CA ASN A 41 -12.93 -8.88 17.55
C ASN A 41 -11.44 -8.49 17.57
N SER A 42 -11.19 -7.19 17.68
CA SER A 42 -9.85 -6.63 17.51
C SER A 42 -8.92 -6.81 18.71
N SER A 43 -9.40 -7.34 19.84
CA SER A 43 -8.55 -7.63 20.98
C SER A 43 -8.91 -8.92 21.70
N ALA A 44 -7.90 -9.51 22.34
CA ALA A 44 -8.04 -10.67 23.20
C ALA A 44 -7.24 -10.46 24.49
N VAL A 45 -7.81 -10.89 25.61
CA VAL A 45 -7.14 -10.93 26.91
C VAL A 45 -6.85 -12.37 27.27
N ILE A 46 -5.63 -12.62 27.75
CA ILE A 46 -5.16 -13.92 28.18
C ILE A 46 -4.82 -13.81 29.67
N GLU A 47 -5.43 -14.68 30.47
CA GLU A 47 -5.17 -14.80 31.89
C GLU A 47 -4.15 -15.93 32.12
N PHE A 48 -3.24 -15.70 33.05
CA PHE A 48 -2.17 -16.61 33.45
C PHE A 48 -2.39 -17.04 34.90
N GLU A 49 -2.00 -18.27 35.23
CA GLU A 49 -2.14 -18.79 36.60
C GLU A 49 -0.97 -18.40 37.52
N ALA A 50 0.13 -17.89 36.95
CA ALA A 50 1.31 -17.42 37.66
C ALA A 50 1.98 -16.25 36.91
N ASP A 51 2.89 -15.54 37.59
CA ASP A 51 3.60 -14.35 37.07
C ASP A 51 5.04 -14.61 36.64
N ASN A 52 5.50 -15.86 36.78
CA ASN A 52 6.87 -16.33 36.53
C ASN A 52 7.17 -16.55 35.04
N TRP A 53 6.80 -15.62 34.17
CA TRP A 53 7.02 -15.69 32.72
C TRP A 53 7.27 -14.31 32.13
N ASP A 54 7.86 -14.30 30.94
CA ASP A 54 8.12 -13.13 30.11
C ASP A 54 7.77 -13.43 28.65
N ILE A 55 7.71 -12.39 27.82
CA ILE A 55 7.52 -12.55 26.37
C ILE A 55 8.89 -12.81 25.76
N ALA A 56 9.15 -14.06 25.36
CA ALA A 56 10.37 -14.45 24.67
C ALA A 56 10.40 -14.01 23.20
N GLY A 57 9.23 -13.69 22.65
CA GLY A 57 9.06 -12.93 21.42
C GLY A 57 7.96 -13.43 20.50
N VAL A 58 7.64 -12.63 19.49
CA VAL A 58 6.72 -12.98 18.42
C VAL A 58 7.51 -13.25 17.15
N ARG A 59 7.16 -14.32 16.44
CA ARG A 59 7.80 -14.68 15.18
C ARG A 59 6.79 -14.87 14.05
N ASN A 60 7.24 -14.55 12.85
CA ASN A 60 6.64 -15.07 11.62
C ASN A 60 7.32 -16.41 11.26
N GLU A 61 7.06 -16.92 10.06
CA GLU A 61 7.65 -18.17 9.57
C GLU A 61 9.18 -18.16 9.49
N ILE A 62 9.80 -16.97 9.40
CA ILE A 62 11.22 -16.79 9.08
C ILE A 62 12.02 -16.38 10.32
N SER A 63 11.53 -15.44 11.13
CA SER A 63 12.29 -14.86 12.24
C SER A 63 11.39 -14.28 13.34
N TYR A 64 12.01 -14.00 14.49
CA TYR A 64 11.43 -13.09 15.47
C TYR A 64 11.30 -11.69 14.88
N ILE A 65 10.26 -10.98 15.31
CA ILE A 65 9.91 -9.64 14.89
C ILE A 65 10.26 -8.69 16.03
N ASN A 66 10.97 -7.61 15.71
CA ASN A 66 11.22 -6.54 16.66
C ASN A 66 9.96 -5.70 16.89
N ALA A 67 9.75 -5.28 18.12
CA ALA A 67 8.72 -4.32 18.50
C ALA A 67 9.35 -3.08 19.12
N THR A 68 8.66 -1.96 19.04
CA THR A 68 8.93 -0.82 19.90
C THR A 68 8.36 -1.11 21.29
N ILE A 69 9.19 -0.94 22.31
CA ILE A 69 8.86 -1.26 23.70
C ILE A 69 8.50 0.02 24.46
N PHE A 70 7.43 -0.07 25.22
CA PHE A 70 6.94 1.00 26.09
C PHE A 70 6.84 0.51 27.52
N ASP A 71 7.18 1.37 28.48
CA ASP A 71 6.91 1.12 29.90
C ASP A 71 5.42 1.35 30.25
N LEU A 72 5.07 1.14 31.53
CA LEU A 72 3.70 1.31 32.03
C LEU A 72 3.20 2.75 31.96
N GLU A 73 4.11 3.73 31.93
CA GLU A 73 3.76 5.14 31.73
C GLU A 73 3.60 5.51 30.24
N GLY A 74 3.80 4.56 29.33
CA GLY A 74 3.71 4.76 27.88
C GLY A 74 4.92 5.46 27.29
N ARG A 75 6.08 5.47 27.97
CA ARG A 75 7.33 6.01 27.43
C ARG A 75 8.06 4.93 26.65
N GLU A 76 8.52 5.28 25.46
CA GLU A 76 9.35 4.40 24.65
C GLU A 76 10.70 4.13 25.35
N THR A 77 11.04 2.86 25.52
CA THR A 77 12.28 2.42 26.18
C THR A 77 13.29 1.83 25.21
N GLY A 78 12.87 1.47 24.00
CA GLY A 78 13.73 0.99 22.92
C GLY A 78 13.03 0.03 21.97
N THR A 79 13.83 -0.76 21.26
CA THR A 79 13.36 -1.79 20.32
C THR A 79 13.95 -3.14 20.70
N ASP A 80 13.10 -4.14 20.87
CA ASP A 80 13.50 -5.52 21.16
C ASP A 80 12.43 -6.50 20.63
N PHE A 81 12.79 -7.76 20.46
CA PHE A 81 11.85 -8.85 20.21
C PHE A 81 11.39 -9.53 21.50
N ARG A 82 11.92 -9.15 22.67
CA ARG A 82 11.49 -9.64 23.99
C ARG A 82 10.87 -8.55 24.84
N LEU A 83 10.05 -8.95 25.81
CA LEU A 83 9.60 -8.09 26.90
C LEU A 83 9.81 -8.81 28.23
N GLU A 84 10.72 -8.28 29.04
CA GLU A 84 10.95 -8.71 30.42
C GLU A 84 10.12 -7.83 31.37
N GLY A 85 9.32 -8.46 32.23
CA GLY A 85 8.43 -7.77 33.15
C GLY A 85 7.22 -7.11 32.47
N LEU A 86 6.75 -6.00 33.05
CA LEU A 86 5.56 -5.28 32.62
C LEU A 86 5.89 -4.20 31.58
N GLY A 87 4.97 -3.97 30.64
CA GLY A 87 5.11 -2.99 29.58
C GLY A 87 4.23 -3.29 28.38
N LYS A 88 4.57 -2.72 27.23
CA LYS A 88 3.85 -2.91 25.98
C LYS A 88 4.82 -3.05 24.81
N MET A 89 4.57 -4.02 23.95
CA MET A 89 5.23 -4.20 22.66
C MET A 89 4.30 -3.69 21.56
N VAL A 90 4.78 -2.80 20.70
CA VAL A 90 4.06 -2.32 19.52
C VAL A 90 4.78 -2.78 18.26
N TYR A 91 4.08 -3.53 17.43
CA TYR A 91 4.53 -3.98 16.12
C TYR A 91 3.87 -3.10 15.08
N ASP A 92 4.66 -2.27 14.40
CA ASP A 92 4.22 -1.42 13.30
C ASP A 92 5.02 -1.81 12.06
N LEU A 93 4.47 -2.74 11.28
CA LEU A 93 5.08 -3.26 10.06
C LEU A 93 4.35 -2.68 8.85
N ASP A 94 4.95 -2.82 7.67
CA ASP A 94 4.48 -2.14 6.45
C ASP A 94 2.96 -2.32 6.18
N TRP A 95 2.45 -3.55 6.34
CA TRP A 95 1.08 -3.91 5.97
C TRP A 95 0.20 -4.38 7.12
N TYR A 96 0.75 -4.55 8.31
CA TYR A 96 -0.04 -4.94 9.47
C TYR A 96 0.62 -4.43 10.75
N SER A 97 -0.20 -4.09 11.72
CA SER A 97 0.25 -3.60 13.02
C SER A 97 -0.64 -4.15 14.13
N PHE A 98 -0.01 -4.44 15.26
CA PHE A 98 -0.68 -4.95 16.44
C PHE A 98 0.15 -4.61 17.67
N SER A 99 -0.41 -4.78 18.85
CA SER A 99 0.32 -4.58 20.10
C SER A 99 0.02 -5.64 21.12
N ILE A 100 0.97 -5.85 22.02
CA ILE A 100 0.85 -6.75 23.15
C ILE A 100 1.16 -5.96 24.41
N GLY A 101 0.15 -5.78 25.26
CA GLY A 101 0.27 -5.14 26.56
C GLY A 101 0.33 -6.16 27.68
N ARG A 102 1.28 -6.01 28.60
CA ARG A 102 1.34 -6.70 29.87
C ARG A 102 1.38 -5.67 30.97
N ASP A 103 0.19 -5.28 31.43
CA ASP A 103 0.01 -4.26 32.46
C ASP A 103 -0.20 -4.84 33.86
N ALA A 104 -0.44 -6.15 33.96
CA ALA A 104 -0.43 -6.90 35.21
C ALA A 104 0.40 -8.19 35.07
N PRO A 105 0.90 -8.76 36.19
CA PRO A 105 1.80 -9.90 36.15
C PRO A 105 1.17 -11.18 35.59
N ASP A 106 -0.14 -11.31 35.74
CA ASP A 106 -0.99 -12.47 35.45
C ASP A 106 -1.88 -12.31 34.21
N ARG A 107 -1.69 -11.24 33.40
CA ARG A 107 -2.50 -11.04 32.20
C ARG A 107 -1.76 -10.40 31.06
N LEU A 108 -2.28 -10.62 29.85
CA LEU A 108 -1.77 -10.02 28.62
C LEU A 108 -2.94 -9.65 27.70
N GLU A 109 -2.90 -8.45 27.12
CA GLU A 109 -3.84 -8.01 26.10
C GLU A 109 -3.13 -7.94 24.75
N ILE A 110 -3.74 -8.54 23.72
CA ILE A 110 -3.30 -8.41 22.34
C ILE A 110 -4.35 -7.59 21.60
N THR A 111 -3.90 -6.58 20.86
CA THR A 111 -4.78 -5.71 20.08
C THR A 111 -4.29 -5.66 18.64
N LEU A 112 -5.15 -6.04 17.70
CA LEU A 112 -4.98 -5.80 16.27
C LEU A 112 -5.26 -4.32 15.99
N THR A 113 -4.28 -3.64 15.39
CA THR A 113 -4.42 -2.24 14.98
C THR A 113 -4.72 -2.13 13.50
N GLU A 114 -4.09 -2.95 12.65
CA GLU A 114 -4.27 -2.90 11.20
C GLU A 114 -3.79 -4.20 10.55
N ASN A 115 -4.46 -4.66 9.50
CA ASN A 115 -3.94 -5.63 8.54
C ASN A 115 -4.50 -5.27 7.15
N LEU A 116 -3.67 -4.61 6.35
CA LEU A 116 -3.96 -4.17 4.99
C LEU A 116 -3.78 -5.28 3.95
N LEU A 117 -3.35 -6.48 4.35
CA LEU A 117 -3.33 -7.63 3.45
C LEU A 117 -4.74 -8.17 3.29
N ASP A 118 -5.06 -8.72 2.11
CA ASP A 118 -6.37 -9.32 1.83
C ASP A 118 -6.50 -10.74 2.40
N TYR A 119 -5.54 -11.16 3.23
CA TYR A 119 -5.50 -12.47 3.86
C TYR A 119 -5.00 -12.37 5.31
N PRO A 120 -5.31 -13.39 6.14
CA PRO A 120 -4.84 -13.42 7.53
C PRO A 120 -3.33 -13.55 7.64
N VAL A 121 -2.75 -12.83 8.60
CA VAL A 121 -1.34 -13.00 9.00
C VAL A 121 -1.26 -14.02 10.13
N TYR A 122 -0.42 -15.04 9.96
CA TYR A 122 -0.19 -16.08 10.96
C TYR A 122 1.14 -15.85 11.67
N LEU A 123 1.08 -15.76 13.00
CA LEU A 123 2.23 -15.52 13.86
C LEU A 123 2.23 -16.53 15.01
N GLU A 124 3.40 -16.67 15.63
CA GLU A 124 3.56 -17.44 16.85
C GLU A 124 4.18 -16.55 17.94
N MET A 125 3.50 -16.47 19.09
CA MET A 125 4.02 -15.78 20.27
C MET A 125 4.56 -16.80 21.26
N ARG A 126 5.80 -16.63 21.68
CA ARG A 126 6.43 -17.45 22.69
C ARG A 126 6.49 -16.70 24.02
N VAL A 127 5.92 -17.30 25.05
CA VAL A 127 5.97 -16.84 26.45
C VAL A 127 6.66 -17.89 27.30
N GLY A 128 7.39 -17.48 28.33
CA GLY A 128 8.04 -18.44 29.21
C GLY A 128 9.11 -17.85 30.10
N ASN A 129 9.82 -18.74 30.76
CA ASN A 129 10.92 -18.45 31.66
C ASN A 129 12.15 -19.32 31.30
N GLU A 130 13.14 -19.36 32.19
CA GLU A 130 14.37 -20.14 31.98
C GLU A 130 14.15 -21.66 31.98
N PHE A 131 13.01 -22.13 32.50
CA PHE A 131 12.71 -23.56 32.66
C PHE A 131 11.72 -24.09 31.62
N GLU A 132 10.70 -23.31 31.28
CA GLU A 132 9.67 -23.71 30.33
C GLU A 132 9.23 -22.55 29.43
N ALA A 133 8.72 -22.89 28.24
CA ALA A 133 8.13 -21.92 27.33
C ALA A 133 6.97 -22.54 26.55
N LYS A 134 5.95 -21.72 26.29
CA LYS A 134 4.73 -22.07 25.57
C LYS A 134 4.59 -21.17 24.35
N THR A 135 4.04 -21.73 23.28
CA THR A 135 3.83 -21.03 22.01
C THR A 135 2.35 -20.93 21.71
N MET A 136 1.82 -19.72 21.67
CA MET A 136 0.47 -19.41 21.24
C MET A 136 0.46 -19.08 19.74
N LYS A 137 -0.58 -19.52 19.03
CA LYS A 137 -0.81 -19.12 17.65
C LYS A 137 -1.65 -17.86 17.61
N LEU A 138 -1.23 -16.90 16.80
CA LEU A 138 -1.94 -15.65 16.56
C LEU A 138 -2.33 -15.60 15.08
N THR A 139 -3.61 -15.35 14.82
CA THR A 139 -4.14 -15.09 13.49
C THR A 139 -4.71 -13.68 13.48
N LEU A 140 -4.16 -12.81 12.63
CA LEU A 140 -4.62 -11.44 12.45
C LEU A 140 -5.38 -11.36 11.13
N GLY A 141 -6.71 -11.27 11.18
CA GLY A 141 -7.58 -11.12 10.02
C GLY A 141 -7.40 -9.76 9.33
N PRO A 142 -7.77 -9.65 8.04
CA PRO A 142 -7.79 -8.37 7.33
C PRO A 142 -8.63 -7.31 8.05
N THR A 143 -8.22 -6.06 7.95
CA THR A 143 -8.98 -4.90 8.45
C THR A 143 -9.54 -4.09 7.28
N PRO A 144 -10.60 -3.28 7.48
CA PRO A 144 -11.11 -2.36 6.48
C PRO A 144 -10.00 -1.50 5.85
N LYS A 145 -10.12 -1.28 4.53
CA LYS A 145 -9.24 -0.44 3.73
C LYS A 145 -9.42 1.04 4.09
N TYR A 146 -8.44 1.85 3.71
CA TYR A 146 -8.50 3.29 3.90
C TYR A 146 -9.56 3.93 3.02
N GLU A 147 -10.21 4.96 3.55
CA GLU A 147 -11.17 5.79 2.84
C GLU A 147 -10.59 7.20 2.63
N ILE A 148 -10.86 7.82 1.49
CA ILE A 148 -10.43 9.20 1.25
C ILE A 148 -11.24 10.14 2.15
N GLU A 149 -10.53 10.92 2.96
CA GLU A 149 -11.10 11.96 3.83
C GLU A 149 -11.11 13.31 3.12
N SER A 150 -10.04 13.64 2.38
CA SER A 150 -9.96 14.89 1.62
C SER A 150 -9.08 14.77 0.38
N VAL A 151 -9.39 15.62 -0.61
CA VAL A 151 -8.59 15.84 -1.81
C VAL A 151 -8.41 17.35 -1.96
N GLU A 152 -7.16 17.78 -2.10
CA GLU A 152 -6.78 19.18 -2.26
C GLU A 152 -5.91 19.33 -3.50
N TYR A 153 -6.13 20.40 -4.26
CA TYR A 153 -5.34 20.75 -5.42
C TYR A 153 -4.66 22.09 -5.18
N ARG A 154 -3.39 22.20 -5.55
CA ARG A 154 -2.61 23.41 -5.41
C ARG A 154 -2.79 24.31 -6.64
N TRP A 155 -3.88 25.06 -6.65
CA TRP A 155 -4.34 25.84 -7.81
C TRP A 155 -3.33 26.90 -8.28
N GLU A 156 -2.52 27.45 -7.39
CA GLU A 156 -1.46 28.41 -7.74
C GLU A 156 -0.38 27.82 -8.65
N ASP A 157 -0.24 26.50 -8.66
CA ASP A 157 0.71 25.76 -9.50
C ASP A 157 0.02 25.02 -10.66
N PHE A 158 -1.25 25.29 -10.90
CA PHE A 158 -1.98 24.77 -12.05
C PHE A 158 -1.32 25.25 -13.34
N ARG A 159 -1.12 24.33 -14.29
CA ARG A 159 -0.57 24.63 -15.62
C ARG A 159 -1.48 24.05 -16.69
N TRP A 160 -1.68 24.80 -17.76
CA TRP A 160 -2.42 24.35 -18.93
C TRP A 160 -1.65 24.71 -20.20
N SER A 161 -1.59 23.79 -21.16
CA SER A 161 -0.82 23.99 -22.39
C SER A 161 -1.34 25.14 -23.25
N GLY A 162 -2.65 25.45 -23.16
CA GLY A 162 -3.26 26.58 -23.86
C GLY A 162 -2.95 27.96 -23.28
N ASP A 163 -2.27 28.06 -22.12
CA ASP A 163 -1.81 29.36 -21.58
C ASP A 163 -0.69 29.99 -22.43
N VAL A 164 -0.02 29.18 -23.26
CA VAL A 164 1.03 29.66 -24.16
C VAL A 164 0.39 30.09 -25.48
N PRO A 165 0.36 31.39 -25.81
CA PRO A 165 -0.22 31.85 -27.06
C PRO A 165 0.47 31.22 -28.26
N ASP A 166 -0.32 30.83 -29.27
CA ASP A 166 0.15 30.20 -30.52
C ASP A 166 0.89 28.86 -30.33
N PHE A 167 0.85 28.26 -29.13
CA PHE A 167 1.38 26.92 -28.90
C PHE A 167 0.32 25.87 -29.21
N GLN A 168 0.66 24.97 -30.13
CA GLN A 168 -0.13 23.79 -30.44
C GLN A 168 0.69 22.57 -30.02
N GLU A 169 0.18 21.82 -29.05
CA GLU A 169 0.81 20.59 -28.62
C GLU A 169 0.37 19.45 -29.54
N LEU A 170 1.35 18.82 -30.19
CA LEU A 170 1.14 17.73 -31.13
C LEU A 170 1.75 16.44 -30.58
N MET A 171 0.94 15.39 -30.48
CA MET A 171 1.37 14.05 -30.12
C MET A 171 1.38 13.16 -31.37
N LEU A 172 2.52 12.57 -31.71
CA LEU A 172 2.59 11.63 -32.83
C LEU A 172 1.83 10.35 -32.45
N LYS A 173 0.78 10.01 -33.21
CA LYS A 173 0.00 8.78 -33.03
C LYS A 173 0.59 7.62 -33.81
N GLU A 174 0.77 7.82 -35.11
CA GLU A 174 1.17 6.76 -36.02
C GLU A 174 1.92 7.32 -37.23
N VAL A 175 2.77 6.47 -37.80
CA VAL A 175 3.46 6.73 -39.06
C VAL A 175 3.38 5.46 -39.91
N PHE A 176 3.02 5.61 -41.18
CA PHE A 176 3.05 4.50 -42.14
C PHE A 176 3.43 4.99 -43.53
N THR A 177 4.14 4.15 -44.28
CA THR A 177 4.62 4.50 -45.62
C THR A 177 3.59 4.14 -46.70
N VAL A 178 3.36 5.06 -47.63
CA VAL A 178 2.57 4.85 -48.84
C VAL A 178 3.48 4.97 -50.05
N ASP A 179 3.55 3.90 -50.84
CA ASP A 179 4.34 3.81 -52.05
C ASP A 179 3.45 4.03 -53.29
N ASN A 180 3.58 5.20 -53.92
CA ASN A 180 2.98 5.53 -55.21
C ASN A 180 4.06 5.70 -56.29
N SER A 181 5.22 5.05 -56.15
CA SER A 181 6.38 5.20 -57.04
C SER A 181 6.13 4.73 -58.48
N THR A 182 5.22 3.78 -58.66
CA THR A 182 4.83 3.24 -59.98
C THR A 182 3.52 3.82 -60.51
N GLY A 183 2.83 4.66 -59.72
CA GLY A 183 1.54 5.23 -60.08
C GLY A 183 1.67 6.40 -61.05
N GLY A 184 0.77 6.43 -62.05
CA GLY A 184 0.65 7.53 -63.01
C GLY A 184 -0.25 8.67 -62.55
N GLU A 185 -0.99 8.49 -61.44
CA GLU A 185 -1.92 9.48 -60.88
C GLU A 185 -1.69 9.63 -59.37
N ALA A 186 -2.24 10.70 -58.79
CA ALA A 186 -2.19 10.91 -57.35
C ALA A 186 -3.02 9.83 -56.62
N LEU A 187 -2.48 9.30 -55.53
CA LEU A 187 -3.14 8.34 -54.67
C LEU A 187 -3.73 9.06 -53.45
N GLU A 188 -5.04 8.94 -53.26
CA GLU A 188 -5.74 9.40 -52.05
C GLU A 188 -5.70 8.30 -50.99
N VAL A 189 -5.34 8.67 -49.77
CA VAL A 189 -5.16 7.78 -48.63
C VAL A 189 -6.11 8.22 -47.53
N THR A 190 -7.04 7.33 -47.18
CA THR A 190 -8.00 7.52 -46.09
C THR A 190 -7.37 7.17 -44.74
N VAL A 191 -7.48 8.06 -43.77
CA VAL A 191 -6.97 7.89 -42.41
C VAL A 191 -8.12 8.06 -41.41
N ARG A 192 -8.17 7.20 -40.39
CA ARG A 192 -9.08 7.35 -39.24
C ARG A 192 -8.28 7.74 -38.00
N PRO A 193 -8.05 9.04 -37.75
CA PRO A 193 -7.14 9.48 -36.71
C PRO A 193 -7.64 9.16 -35.29
N TYR A 194 -8.95 8.95 -35.09
CA TYR A 194 -9.56 8.83 -33.77
C TYR A 194 -10.07 7.41 -33.40
N SER A 195 -9.75 6.39 -34.20
CA SER A 195 -10.29 5.02 -34.03
C SER A 195 -10.04 4.36 -32.66
N ASP A 196 -9.08 4.88 -31.90
CA ASP A 196 -8.56 4.32 -30.64
C ASP A 196 -8.00 5.42 -29.73
N VAL A 197 -8.56 6.63 -29.80
CA VAL A 197 -8.08 7.82 -29.10
C VAL A 197 -8.90 8.09 -27.85
N TRP A 198 -8.21 8.34 -26.73
CA TRP A 198 -8.81 8.56 -25.42
C TRP A 198 -8.18 9.76 -24.74
N ARG A 199 -8.90 10.34 -23.78
CA ARG A 199 -8.31 11.25 -22.80
C ARG A 199 -7.56 10.41 -21.77
N GLU A 200 -6.30 10.74 -21.52
CA GLU A 200 -5.48 10.06 -20.52
C GLU A 200 -5.43 10.88 -19.22
N ILE A 201 -5.66 10.22 -18.09
CA ILE A 201 -5.51 10.78 -16.75
C ILE A 201 -4.46 9.99 -15.99
N ALA A 202 -3.49 10.68 -15.39
CA ALA A 202 -2.43 10.05 -14.60
C ALA A 202 -2.20 10.79 -13.28
N PHE A 203 -2.09 10.04 -12.19
CA PHE A 203 -1.59 10.52 -10.90
C PHE A 203 -0.14 10.09 -10.74
N MET A 204 0.78 11.04 -10.83
CA MET A 204 2.20 10.80 -10.60
C MET A 204 2.49 10.92 -9.10
N ASP A 205 2.85 9.82 -8.45
CA ASP A 205 3.22 9.83 -7.04
C ASP A 205 4.60 10.47 -6.80
N GLU A 206 4.68 11.32 -5.78
CA GLU A 206 5.93 11.92 -5.30
C GLU A 206 6.29 11.45 -3.87
N THR A 207 5.48 10.56 -3.27
CA THR A 207 5.69 10.05 -1.91
C THR A 207 6.57 8.79 -1.85
N GLY A 208 6.80 8.15 -3.00
CA GLY A 208 7.50 6.88 -3.12
C GLY A 208 6.58 5.66 -2.95
N THR A 209 5.26 5.85 -2.98
CA THR A 209 4.27 4.76 -2.87
C THR A 209 4.20 4.00 -4.19
N THR A 210 4.25 2.66 -4.13
CA THR A 210 4.12 1.80 -5.31
C THR A 210 2.66 1.47 -5.60
N GLN A 211 2.36 0.99 -6.81
CA GLN A 211 1.01 0.51 -7.13
C GLN A 211 0.57 -0.64 -6.21
N SER A 212 1.49 -1.51 -5.78
CA SER A 212 1.19 -2.58 -4.83
C SER A 212 0.75 -2.03 -3.48
N ASP A 213 1.41 -0.97 -3.00
CA ASP A 213 1.09 -0.30 -1.75
C ASP A 213 -0.31 0.33 -1.83
N PHE A 214 -0.63 0.98 -2.96
CA PHE A 214 -1.97 1.50 -3.24
C PHE A 214 -3.05 0.43 -3.12
N LEU A 215 -2.82 -0.76 -3.71
CA LEU A 215 -3.75 -1.88 -3.63
C LEU A 215 -3.90 -2.41 -2.20
N HIS A 216 -2.83 -2.45 -1.40
CA HIS A 216 -2.95 -2.81 0.01
C HIS A 216 -3.78 -1.79 0.79
N ILE A 217 -3.57 -0.50 0.54
CA ILE A 217 -4.22 0.59 1.26
C ILE A 217 -5.70 0.75 0.89
N PHE A 218 -6.02 0.73 -0.40
CA PHE A 218 -7.36 1.02 -0.92
C PHE A 218 -8.12 -0.22 -1.43
N GLY A 219 -7.45 -1.35 -1.60
CA GLY A 219 -8.02 -2.57 -2.18
C GLY A 219 -8.05 -2.55 -3.71
N ASP A 220 -8.58 -3.63 -4.29
CA ASP A 220 -8.71 -3.83 -5.75
C ASP A 220 -9.67 -2.85 -6.45
N ARG A 221 -10.41 -2.05 -5.68
CA ARG A 221 -11.31 -1.01 -6.19
C ARG A 221 -10.87 0.32 -5.60
N PRO A 222 -9.98 1.04 -6.26
CA PRO A 222 -9.52 2.33 -5.76
C PRO A 222 -10.70 3.30 -5.60
N PRO A 223 -10.65 4.20 -4.61
CA PRO A 223 -11.67 5.21 -4.42
C PRO A 223 -11.72 6.16 -5.62
N LEU A 224 -12.92 6.67 -5.92
CA LEU A 224 -13.11 7.68 -6.95
C LEU A 224 -12.86 9.07 -6.37
N ILE A 225 -12.18 9.91 -7.15
CA ILE A 225 -11.95 11.33 -6.85
C ILE A 225 -12.32 12.20 -8.03
N SER A 226 -12.96 13.35 -7.75
CA SER A 226 -13.27 14.33 -8.79
C SER A 226 -12.03 15.12 -9.18
N ILE A 227 -11.69 15.11 -10.46
CA ILE A 227 -10.60 15.93 -11.00
C ILE A 227 -11.12 17.29 -11.50
N PRO A 228 -10.27 18.33 -11.60
CA PRO A 228 -10.65 19.58 -12.25
C PRO A 228 -10.88 19.41 -13.76
N GLU A 229 -11.61 20.37 -14.32
CA GLU A 229 -11.69 20.63 -15.75
C GLU A 229 -11.09 21.98 -16.11
N VAL A 230 -10.89 22.23 -17.41
CA VAL A 230 -10.46 23.54 -17.91
C VAL A 230 -11.60 24.24 -18.63
N SER A 231 -11.91 25.47 -18.20
CA SER A 231 -12.86 26.33 -18.89
C SER A 231 -12.31 27.75 -18.96
N GLY A 232 -12.20 28.29 -20.18
CA GLY A 232 -11.69 29.64 -20.40
C GLY A 232 -10.24 29.84 -19.90
N GLY A 233 -9.43 28.78 -19.95
CA GLY A 233 -8.04 28.78 -19.47
C GLY A 233 -7.89 28.83 -17.95
N GLN A 234 -8.94 28.48 -17.20
CA GLN A 234 -8.89 28.40 -15.74
C GLN A 234 -9.39 27.02 -15.27
N PRO A 235 -8.84 26.49 -14.17
CA PRO A 235 -9.34 25.27 -13.58
C PRO A 235 -10.74 25.50 -13.00
N VAL A 236 -11.65 24.56 -13.26
CA VAL A 236 -13.00 24.53 -12.71
C VAL A 236 -13.14 23.25 -11.88
N PRO A 237 -13.61 23.34 -10.63
CA PRO A 237 -13.82 22.16 -9.79
C PRO A 237 -15.03 21.34 -10.26
N GLY A 238 -15.10 20.07 -9.86
CA GLY A 238 -16.25 19.19 -10.12
C GLY A 238 -16.29 18.62 -11.54
N GLY A 239 -15.13 18.29 -12.09
CA GLY A 239 -15.02 17.50 -13.31
C GLY A 239 -15.38 16.02 -13.09
N PRO A 240 -14.97 15.12 -14.01
CA PRO A 240 -15.29 13.71 -13.90
C PRO A 240 -14.66 13.08 -12.65
N GLU A 241 -15.29 12.02 -12.16
CA GLU A 241 -14.73 11.14 -11.15
C GLU A 241 -13.86 10.08 -11.81
N VAL A 242 -12.66 9.88 -11.27
CA VAL A 242 -11.67 8.91 -11.74
C VAL A 242 -11.13 8.13 -10.54
N GLU A 243 -10.65 6.91 -10.78
CA GLU A 243 -10.01 6.10 -9.75
C GLU A 243 -8.73 6.79 -9.25
N PHE A 244 -8.52 6.83 -7.95
CA PHE A 244 -7.26 7.28 -7.39
C PHE A 244 -6.25 6.13 -7.41
N SER A 245 -5.54 6.02 -8.54
CA SER A 245 -4.58 4.95 -8.85
C SER A 245 -3.35 5.53 -9.54
N LEU A 246 -2.21 4.83 -9.45
CA LEU A 246 -0.99 5.20 -10.19
C LEU A 246 -0.99 4.64 -11.62
N GLU A 247 -1.93 3.76 -11.94
CA GLU A 247 -2.16 3.33 -13.31
C GLU A 247 -2.91 4.42 -14.09
N PRO A 248 -2.44 4.80 -15.30
CA PRO A 248 -3.15 5.73 -16.16
C PRO A 248 -4.54 5.24 -16.52
N GLN A 249 -5.49 6.16 -16.55
CA GLN A 249 -6.88 5.89 -16.89
C GLN A 249 -7.25 6.52 -18.22
N LEU A 250 -8.10 5.81 -18.97
CA LEU A 250 -8.59 6.25 -20.26
C LEU A 250 -10.07 6.65 -20.12
N LEU A 251 -10.37 7.90 -20.43
CA LEU A 251 -11.71 8.45 -20.50
C LEU A 251 -12.08 8.77 -21.94
N ASP A 252 -13.38 8.74 -22.23
CA ASP A 252 -13.88 9.23 -23.52
C ASP A 252 -13.46 10.70 -23.74
N CYS A 253 -12.91 10.97 -24.92
CA CYS A 253 -12.49 12.32 -25.33
C CYS A 253 -13.56 13.05 -26.17
N GLY A 254 -14.65 12.36 -26.54
CA GLY A 254 -15.76 12.91 -27.32
C GLY A 254 -15.48 13.10 -28.81
N LEU A 255 -14.35 12.59 -29.31
CA LEU A 255 -14.01 12.58 -30.73
C LEU A 255 -14.72 11.42 -31.44
N ASP A 256 -15.18 11.65 -32.68
CA ASP A 256 -15.85 10.62 -33.48
C ASP A 256 -14.82 9.59 -33.98
N PRO A 257 -14.87 8.32 -33.54
CA PRO A 257 -13.91 7.29 -33.98
C PRO A 257 -14.02 6.98 -35.48
N GLU A 258 -15.14 7.34 -36.13
CA GLU A 258 -15.35 7.20 -37.57
C GLU A 258 -14.96 8.45 -38.37
N HIS A 259 -14.42 9.50 -37.72
CA HIS A 259 -13.88 10.66 -38.42
C HIS A 259 -12.79 10.23 -39.41
N VAL A 260 -12.81 10.85 -40.59
CA VAL A 260 -11.90 10.53 -41.68
C VAL A 260 -11.16 11.78 -42.12
N GLU A 261 -9.85 11.62 -42.26
CA GLU A 261 -8.97 12.56 -42.94
C GLU A 261 -8.41 11.91 -44.21
N THR A 262 -8.03 12.75 -45.18
CA THR A 262 -7.44 12.29 -46.44
C THR A 262 -6.06 12.90 -46.64
N ALA A 263 -5.07 12.06 -46.92
CA ALA A 263 -3.77 12.49 -47.41
C ALA A 263 -3.64 12.17 -48.90
N VAL A 264 -2.89 13.00 -49.64
CA VAL A 264 -2.66 12.80 -51.07
C VAL A 264 -1.18 12.55 -51.31
N VAL A 265 -0.86 11.43 -51.95
CA VAL A 265 0.49 11.09 -52.39
C VAL A 265 0.57 11.23 -53.90
N GLY A 266 1.37 12.20 -54.37
CA GLY A 266 1.54 12.46 -55.80
C GLY A 266 2.11 11.26 -56.58
N PRO A 267 1.95 11.22 -57.91
CA PRO A 267 2.47 10.15 -58.76
C PRO A 267 4.00 10.09 -58.71
N GLY A 268 4.55 8.88 -58.69
CA GLY A 268 5.99 8.64 -58.64
C GLY A 268 6.63 8.92 -57.28
N LEU A 269 5.84 9.13 -56.22
CA LEU A 269 6.33 9.46 -54.88
C LEU A 269 6.14 8.32 -53.89
N VAL A 270 7.07 8.22 -52.95
CA VAL A 270 6.90 7.50 -51.69
C VAL A 270 6.81 8.54 -50.58
N ARG A 271 5.84 8.40 -49.67
CA ARG A 271 5.64 9.32 -48.55
C ARG A 271 5.36 8.54 -47.28
N ASP A 272 5.87 9.04 -46.16
CA ASP A 272 5.42 8.62 -44.84
C ASP A 272 4.21 9.50 -44.47
N ILE A 273 3.10 8.86 -44.13
CA ILE A 273 1.90 9.53 -43.63
C ILE A 273 2.05 9.60 -42.12
N HIS A 274 2.26 10.81 -41.61
CA HIS A 274 2.33 11.10 -40.18
C HIS A 274 0.96 11.56 -39.70
N VAL A 275 0.47 10.93 -38.63
CA VAL A 275 -0.77 11.31 -37.98
C VAL A 275 -0.44 11.85 -36.60
N TYR A 276 -0.71 13.13 -36.39
CA TYR A 276 -0.57 13.80 -35.10
C TYR A 276 -1.95 14.04 -34.49
N LEU A 277 -2.04 13.93 -33.17
CA LEU A 277 -3.16 14.42 -32.38
C LEU A 277 -2.80 15.80 -31.84
N GLU A 278 -3.73 16.73 -31.98
CA GLU A 278 -3.67 18.00 -31.28
C GLU A 278 -4.22 17.77 -29.88
N VAL A 279 -3.42 18.04 -28.84
CA VAL A 279 -3.79 17.75 -27.45
C VAL A 279 -3.81 19.02 -26.61
N GLU A 280 -4.72 19.05 -25.63
CA GLU A 280 -4.69 19.98 -24.51
C GLU A 280 -4.27 19.23 -23.26
N THR A 281 -3.22 19.71 -22.60
CA THR A 281 -2.71 19.11 -21.38
C THR A 281 -2.89 20.08 -20.22
N PHE A 282 -3.36 19.58 -19.08
CA PHE A 282 -3.19 20.32 -17.83
C PHE A 282 -2.50 19.47 -16.78
N SER A 283 -1.83 20.15 -15.85
CA SER A 283 -1.23 19.52 -14.69
C SER A 283 -1.48 20.33 -13.42
N VAL A 284 -1.74 19.66 -12.30
CA VAL A 284 -1.91 20.31 -11.01
C VAL A 284 -1.39 19.45 -9.87
N PRO A 285 -0.60 20.00 -8.94
CA PRO A 285 -0.20 19.25 -7.76
C PRO A 285 -1.42 18.92 -6.90
N TYR A 286 -1.47 17.70 -6.37
CA TYR A 286 -2.54 17.25 -5.49
C TYR A 286 -2.02 16.81 -4.13
N THR A 287 -2.91 16.79 -3.15
CA THR A 287 -2.73 16.13 -1.86
C THR A 287 -4.02 15.38 -1.52
N VAL A 288 -3.91 14.08 -1.26
CA VAL A 288 -5.02 13.23 -0.82
C VAL A 288 -4.72 12.78 0.61
N THR A 289 -5.68 12.99 1.51
CA THR A 289 -5.64 12.43 2.86
C THR A 289 -6.61 11.27 2.92
N ALA A 290 -6.13 10.11 3.34
CA ALA A 290 -6.95 8.93 3.58
C ALA A 290 -6.89 8.52 5.04
N LYS A 291 -7.95 7.90 5.53
CA LYS A 291 -8.08 7.48 6.92
C LYS A 291 -8.61 6.06 7.01
N SER A 292 -7.99 5.26 7.87
CA SER A 292 -8.52 3.94 8.21
C SER A 292 -9.78 4.11 9.06
N PRO A 293 -10.94 3.59 8.62
CA PRO A 293 -12.16 3.66 9.42
C PRO A 293 -12.08 2.74 10.65
N PHE A 294 -11.12 1.80 10.67
CA PHE A 294 -10.89 0.88 11.78
C PHE A 294 -9.92 1.45 12.81
N SER A 295 -8.71 1.84 12.39
CA SER A 295 -7.65 2.27 13.32
C SER A 295 -7.64 3.78 13.58
N GLY A 296 -8.29 4.57 12.72
CA GLY A 296 -8.21 6.02 12.71
C GLY A 296 -6.87 6.57 12.22
N LYS A 297 -5.89 5.71 11.86
CA LYS A 297 -4.62 6.13 11.27
C LYS A 297 -4.89 6.89 9.96
N THR A 298 -4.12 7.96 9.75
CA THR A 298 -4.18 8.77 8.53
C THR A 298 -2.95 8.53 7.66
N ARG A 299 -3.12 8.52 6.34
CA ARG A 299 -2.05 8.47 5.34
C ARG A 299 -2.24 9.63 4.36
N GLY A 300 -1.13 10.27 3.99
CA GLY A 300 -1.11 11.37 3.03
C GLY A 300 -0.41 10.94 1.75
N PHE A 301 -1.00 11.29 0.61
CA PHE A 301 -0.47 11.07 -0.73
C PHE A 301 -0.35 12.41 -1.42
N SER A 302 0.73 12.63 -2.15
CA SER A 302 0.95 13.87 -2.88
C SER A 302 1.68 13.60 -4.18
N GLY A 303 1.41 14.43 -5.17
CA GLY A 303 1.98 14.25 -6.47
C GLY A 303 1.45 15.22 -7.50
N LEU A 304 1.57 14.86 -8.77
CA LEU A 304 1.10 15.65 -9.90
C LEU A 304 -0.02 14.90 -10.63
N LEU A 305 -1.20 15.52 -10.72
CA LEU A 305 -2.26 15.06 -11.61
C LEU A 305 -1.98 15.63 -12.99
N VAL A 306 -1.98 14.78 -14.01
CA VAL A 306 -1.85 15.17 -15.42
C VAL A 306 -3.07 14.66 -16.19
N SER A 307 -3.63 15.51 -17.04
CA SER A 307 -4.72 15.16 -17.96
C SER A 307 -4.33 15.58 -19.37
N THR A 308 -4.32 14.63 -20.29
CA THR A 308 -4.03 14.84 -21.71
C THR A 308 -5.30 14.57 -22.51
N LEU A 309 -5.88 15.61 -23.10
CA LEU A 309 -7.14 15.55 -23.84
C LEU A 309 -6.92 15.84 -25.33
N PRO A 310 -7.08 14.84 -26.20
CA PRO A 310 -7.11 15.05 -27.64
C PRO A 310 -8.29 15.93 -28.07
N ARG A 311 -8.03 16.89 -28.96
CA ARG A 311 -9.03 17.86 -29.48
C ARG A 311 -9.12 17.88 -30.99
N GLY A 312 -8.07 17.47 -31.68
CA GLY A 312 -7.95 17.58 -33.12
C GLY A 312 -6.90 16.63 -33.68
N CYS A 313 -6.67 16.69 -34.98
CA CYS A 313 -5.60 15.93 -35.62
C CYS A 313 -4.99 16.70 -36.79
N LEU A 314 -3.77 16.31 -37.12
CA LEU A 314 -3.05 16.78 -38.29
C LEU A 314 -2.45 15.58 -39.03
N VAL A 315 -2.84 15.40 -40.30
CA VAL A 315 -2.34 14.32 -41.16
C VAL A 315 -1.42 14.91 -42.24
N LEU A 316 -0.16 14.51 -42.23
CA LEU A 316 0.89 15.07 -43.10
C LEU A 316 1.57 13.99 -43.93
N PRO A 317 1.58 14.09 -45.27
CA PRO A 317 2.46 13.30 -46.12
C PRO A 317 3.86 13.92 -46.16
N LEU A 318 4.83 13.28 -45.52
CA LEU A 318 6.22 13.74 -45.42
C LEU A 318 7.17 12.84 -46.24
N GLU A 319 8.36 13.36 -46.55
CA GLU A 319 9.41 12.53 -47.15
C GLU A 319 9.84 11.44 -46.17
N PRO A 320 10.05 10.20 -46.64
CA PRO A 320 10.49 9.13 -45.75
C PRO A 320 11.82 9.49 -45.07
N SER A 321 11.91 9.18 -43.78
CA SER A 321 13.15 9.38 -43.03
C SER A 321 14.28 8.58 -43.69
N ALA A 322 15.39 9.23 -44.05
CA ALA A 322 16.55 8.53 -44.58
C ALA A 322 17.07 7.52 -43.53
N PRO A 323 17.48 6.30 -43.95
CA PRO A 323 17.95 5.26 -43.04
C PRO A 323 19.24 5.64 -42.30
#